data_AF-A0AAV4TTN1-F1
#
_entry.id   AF-A0AAV4TTN1-F1
#
_cell.length_a   1.000
_cell.length_b   1.000
_cell.length_c   1.000
_cell.angle_alpha   90.00
_cell.angle_beta   90.00
_cell.angle_gamma   90.00
#
_symmetry.space_group_name_H-M   'P 1'
#
loop_
_entity.id
_entity.type
_entity.pdbx_description
1 polymer ?
#
loop_
_entity_poly.entity_id
_entity_poly.type
_entity_poly.pdbx_seq_one_letter_code
_entity_poly.pdbx_strand_id
1 'polypeptide(L)'
;MPKSIQEHQLPNIAGDGLMRNLSIDGRADCEAIKAQALRRKSLRNVCVFSLCYFLTFSGFWALTNLQSTMNAEGGLGDYSQAVMYVTAMVSSLFLPKVLIDKFGCKKILIFGNVICCFSIASNMFLRWDLMLTASAAFGLANGPYASAQTVYIDEMATRFQSTITENLEFIMAAFFGMLMFSIENTQVWGNIISYYVLKNENSSYAGNLSMPSECGANFFPSENDANQNLDPPTEYQRFLLIGIYLGMGLLSVLIMVFFLEPLNNDIKAGSGWKTILERLVSALKFLRNPHPCLLVPLGIYIGMEGSFYANEVTQLSI
;
A
#
# COMPACT_ATOMS: atom_id res chain seq x y z
N MET A 1 -23.80 -64.19 -68.41
CA MET A 1 -22.58 -63.72 -67.69
C MET A 1 -21.75 -62.90 -68.67
N PRO A 2 -21.09 -61.79 -68.28
CA PRO A 2 -20.58 -61.41 -66.94
C PRO A 2 -21.24 -60.10 -66.39
N LYS A 3 -21.68 -60.06 -65.12
CA LYS A 3 -20.99 -59.68 -63.86
C LYS A 3 -20.74 -58.17 -63.67
N SER A 4 -21.62 -57.60 -62.86
CA SER A 4 -21.61 -56.28 -62.20
C SER A 4 -20.43 -56.09 -61.24
N ILE A 5 -19.86 -54.89 -61.21
CA ILE A 5 -18.97 -54.43 -60.13
C ILE A 5 -19.68 -53.26 -59.44
N GLN A 6 -20.19 -53.50 -58.24
CA GLN A 6 -20.59 -52.46 -57.29
C GLN A 6 -19.31 -52.02 -56.55
N GLU A 7 -18.94 -50.75 -56.69
CA GLU A 7 -17.97 -50.12 -55.80
C GLU A 7 -18.60 -49.98 -54.41
N HIS A 8 -18.02 -50.68 -53.45
CA HIS A 8 -18.36 -50.55 -52.04
C HIS A 8 -17.66 -49.30 -51.50
N GLN A 9 -18.37 -48.16 -51.45
CA GLN A 9 -17.95 -46.97 -50.72
C GLN A 9 -17.94 -47.31 -49.22
N LEU A 10 -16.75 -47.46 -48.63
CA LEU A 10 -16.61 -47.49 -47.17
C LEU A 10 -17.01 -46.12 -46.60
N PRO A 11 -17.79 -46.06 -45.51
CA PRO A 11 -18.19 -44.80 -44.91
C PRO A 11 -16.99 -44.13 -44.23
N ASN A 12 -16.48 -43.05 -44.84
CA ASN A 12 -15.46 -42.18 -44.25
C ASN A 12 -16.09 -41.21 -43.23
N ILE A 13 -16.79 -41.74 -42.21
CA ILE A 13 -17.59 -40.93 -41.27
C ILE A 13 -17.04 -40.96 -39.82
N ALA A 14 -16.07 -41.84 -39.51
CA ALA A 14 -15.56 -41.96 -38.14
C ALA A 14 -14.29 -41.12 -37.83
N GLY A 15 -13.45 -40.83 -38.83
CA GLY A 15 -12.16 -40.15 -38.61
C GLY A 15 -12.30 -38.65 -38.32
N ASP A 16 -13.25 -37.99 -38.97
CA ASP A 16 -13.39 -36.53 -38.94
C ASP A 16 -14.08 -36.03 -37.66
N GLY A 17 -14.99 -36.83 -37.11
CA GLY A 17 -15.63 -36.59 -35.80
C GLY A 17 -14.70 -36.88 -34.62
N LEU A 18 -13.90 -37.95 -34.69
CA LEU A 18 -12.94 -38.30 -33.64
C LEU A 18 -11.78 -37.29 -33.59
N MET A 19 -11.21 -36.89 -34.74
CA MET A 19 -10.19 -35.84 -34.79
C MET A 19 -10.72 -34.48 -34.36
N ARG A 20 -11.95 -34.10 -34.75
CA ARG A 20 -12.58 -32.89 -34.21
C ARG A 20 -12.74 -32.95 -32.70
N ASN A 21 -13.24 -34.06 -32.16
CA ASN A 21 -13.43 -34.22 -30.73
C ASN A 21 -12.10 -34.17 -29.96
N LEU A 22 -11.04 -34.84 -30.43
CA LEU A 22 -9.69 -34.71 -29.82
C LEU A 22 -9.12 -33.29 -29.90
N SER A 23 -9.37 -32.58 -31.00
CA SER A 23 -8.91 -31.19 -31.15
C SER A 23 -9.69 -30.21 -30.27
N ILE A 24 -10.98 -30.48 -30.02
CA ILE A 24 -11.85 -29.70 -29.14
C ILE A 24 -11.50 -29.97 -27.68
N ASP A 25 -11.28 -31.24 -27.32
CA ASP A 25 -10.88 -31.67 -25.98
C ASP A 25 -9.50 -31.10 -25.61
N GLY A 26 -8.51 -31.20 -26.52
CA GLY A 26 -7.19 -30.59 -26.33
C GLY A 26 -7.21 -29.06 -26.27
N ARG A 27 -8.17 -28.39 -26.94
CA ARG A 27 -8.35 -26.94 -26.85
C ARG A 27 -8.97 -26.54 -25.51
N ALA A 28 -9.97 -27.26 -25.04
CA ALA A 28 -10.61 -27.03 -23.74
C ALA A 28 -9.62 -27.24 -22.59
N ASP A 29 -8.82 -28.31 -22.65
CA ASP A 29 -7.75 -28.57 -21.68
C ASP A 29 -6.69 -27.47 -21.68
N CYS A 30 -6.29 -26.98 -22.86
CA CYS A 30 -5.34 -25.87 -22.97
C CYS A 30 -5.89 -24.57 -22.37
N GLU A 31 -7.17 -24.26 -22.59
CA GLU A 31 -7.85 -23.10 -22.03
C GLU A 31 -7.97 -23.21 -20.50
N ALA A 32 -8.29 -24.40 -19.97
CA ALA A 32 -8.34 -24.67 -18.53
C ALA A 32 -6.97 -24.49 -17.85
N ILE A 33 -5.89 -25.02 -18.46
CA ILE A 33 -4.52 -24.85 -17.94
C ILE A 33 -4.12 -23.37 -17.91
N LYS A 34 -4.44 -22.61 -18.97
CA LYS A 34 -4.17 -21.17 -19.04
C LYS A 34 -4.95 -20.40 -17.97
N ALA A 35 -6.23 -20.73 -17.78
CA ALA A 35 -7.07 -20.13 -16.75
C ALA A 35 -6.50 -20.39 -15.34
N GLN A 36 -6.11 -21.63 -15.05
CA GLN A 36 -5.48 -21.99 -13.77
C GLN A 36 -4.16 -21.25 -13.54
N ALA A 37 -3.31 -21.16 -14.57
CA ALA A 37 -2.05 -20.43 -14.50
C ALA A 37 -2.27 -18.94 -14.24
N LEU A 38 -3.23 -18.31 -14.92
CA LEU A 38 -3.61 -16.91 -14.71
C LEU A 38 -4.15 -16.69 -13.29
N ARG A 39 -5.02 -17.58 -12.79
CA ARG A 39 -5.56 -17.52 -11.43
C ARG A 39 -4.45 -17.54 -10.37
N ARG A 40 -3.53 -18.51 -10.48
CA ARG A 40 -2.37 -18.64 -9.57
C ARG A 40 -1.48 -17.42 -9.63
N LYS A 41 -1.27 -16.88 -10.83
CA LYS A 41 -0.44 -15.70 -11.07
C LYS A 41 -1.04 -14.43 -10.45
N SER A 42 -2.33 -14.18 -10.62
CA SER A 42 -3.04 -13.06 -9.98
C SER A 42 -2.94 -13.15 -8.46
N LEU A 43 -3.25 -14.32 -7.89
CA LEU A 43 -3.18 -14.52 -6.44
C LEU A 43 -1.75 -14.33 -5.91
N ARG A 44 -0.75 -14.92 -6.57
CA ARG A 44 0.66 -14.75 -6.23
C ARG A 44 1.06 -13.28 -6.23
N ASN A 45 0.69 -12.53 -7.26
CA ASN A 45 1.06 -11.12 -7.37
C ASN A 45 0.43 -10.27 -6.26
N VAL A 46 -0.82 -10.53 -5.89
CA VAL A 46 -1.47 -9.85 -4.76
C VAL A 46 -0.80 -10.21 -3.44
N CYS A 47 -0.53 -11.49 -3.17
CA CYS A 47 0.17 -11.89 -1.95
C CYS A 47 1.58 -11.28 -1.87
N VAL A 48 2.32 -11.26 -2.98
CA VAL A 48 3.64 -10.62 -3.07
C VAL A 48 3.53 -9.13 -2.78
N PHE A 49 2.59 -8.44 -3.42
CA PHE A 49 2.38 -7.01 -3.19
C PHE A 49 2.00 -6.71 -1.74
N SER A 50 1.04 -7.45 -1.18
CA SER A 50 0.60 -7.31 0.21
C SER A 50 1.75 -7.55 1.20
N LEU A 51 2.61 -8.55 0.96
CA LEU A 51 3.80 -8.80 1.77
C LEU A 51 4.81 -7.65 1.66
N CYS A 52 5.05 -7.13 0.45
CA CYS A 52 5.95 -5.99 0.25
C CYS A 52 5.43 -4.74 0.96
N TYR A 53 4.12 -4.46 0.84
CA TYR A 53 3.47 -3.38 1.57
C TYR A 53 3.69 -3.55 3.07
N PHE A 54 3.41 -4.75 3.60
CA PHE A 54 3.58 -5.05 5.01
C PHE A 54 5.01 -4.76 5.49
N LEU A 55 6.02 -5.27 4.78
CA LEU A 55 7.43 -5.11 5.14
C LEU A 55 7.88 -3.65 5.15
N THR A 56 7.52 -2.86 4.13
CA THR A 56 7.95 -1.46 4.05
C THR A 56 7.19 -0.58 5.03
N PHE A 57 5.87 -0.69 5.06
CA PHE A 57 5.02 0.25 5.78
C PHE A 57 4.90 -0.04 7.28
N SER A 58 5.29 -1.24 7.75
CA SER A 58 5.42 -1.51 9.20
C SER A 58 6.38 -0.53 9.86
N GLY A 59 7.57 -0.34 9.27
CA GLY A 59 8.54 0.60 9.79
C GLY A 59 8.11 2.05 9.63
N PHE A 60 7.49 2.38 8.49
CA PHE A 60 7.00 3.73 8.23
C PHE A 60 5.94 4.17 9.24
N TRP A 61 4.88 3.39 9.43
CA TRP A 61 3.80 3.76 10.36
C TRP A 61 4.25 3.77 11.81
N ALA A 62 5.11 2.82 12.22
CA ALA A 62 5.69 2.85 13.56
C ALA A 62 6.53 4.11 13.79
N LEU A 63 7.37 4.49 12.82
CA LEU A 63 8.14 5.73 12.90
C LEU A 63 7.24 6.97 12.90
N THR A 64 6.12 6.96 12.17
CA THR A 64 5.12 8.03 12.18
C THR A 64 4.54 8.24 13.58
N ASN A 65 4.14 7.16 14.26
CA ASN A 65 3.63 7.22 15.64
C ASN A 65 4.68 7.78 16.62
N LEU A 66 5.96 7.53 16.33
CA LEU A 66 7.08 7.99 17.14
C LEU A 66 7.60 9.37 16.76
N GLN A 67 7.04 10.06 15.75
CA GLN A 67 7.62 11.30 15.24
C GLN A 67 7.67 12.41 16.29
N SER A 68 6.55 12.64 16.98
CA SER A 68 6.46 13.70 17.99
C SER A 68 7.37 13.42 19.19
N THR A 69 7.57 12.15 19.55
CA THR A 69 8.50 11.72 20.61
C THR A 69 9.97 11.77 20.18
N MET A 70 10.32 11.22 19.02
CA MET A 70 11.71 11.13 18.54
C MET A 70 12.26 12.49 18.08
N ASN A 71 11.39 13.34 17.53
CA ASN A 71 11.73 14.61 16.89
C ASN A 71 10.99 15.79 17.54
N ALA A 72 10.89 15.79 18.88
CA ALA A 72 10.20 16.81 19.66
C ALA A 72 10.86 18.21 19.57
N GLU A 73 12.17 18.26 19.33
CA GLU A 73 12.92 19.51 19.31
C GLU A 73 12.41 20.47 18.23
N GLY A 74 11.86 21.61 18.67
CA GLY A 74 11.29 22.64 17.79
C GLY A 74 10.05 22.20 17.00
N GLY A 75 9.41 21.07 17.36
CA GLY A 75 8.24 20.53 16.66
C GLY A 75 8.56 19.89 15.30
N LEU A 76 9.83 19.55 15.05
CA LEU A 76 10.29 19.00 13.76
C LEU A 76 9.45 17.81 13.28
N GLY A 77 9.11 16.88 14.19
CA GLY A 77 8.26 15.73 13.89
C GLY A 77 6.90 16.16 13.30
N ASP A 78 6.19 17.04 13.99
CA ASP A 78 4.85 17.50 13.62
C ASP A 78 4.86 18.26 12.30
N TYR A 79 5.82 19.18 12.12
CA TYR A 79 5.97 19.92 10.86
C TYR A 79 6.30 18.99 9.69
N SER A 80 7.15 17.97 9.92
CA SER A 80 7.48 17.01 8.88
C SER A 80 6.25 16.20 8.43
N GLN A 81 5.37 15.83 9.36
CA GLN A 81 4.10 15.15 9.05
C GLN A 81 3.13 16.08 8.32
N ALA A 82 3.01 17.34 8.76
CA ALA A 82 2.17 18.32 8.08
C ALA A 82 2.59 18.53 6.61
N VAL A 83 3.90 18.67 6.35
CA VAL A 83 4.45 18.79 4.99
C VAL A 83 4.12 17.56 4.15
N MET A 84 4.27 16.37 4.72
CA MET A 84 3.92 15.12 4.05
C MET A 84 2.45 15.07 3.63
N TYR A 85 1.52 15.41 4.54
CA TYR A 85 0.08 15.37 4.23
C TYR A 85 -0.33 16.44 3.21
N VAL A 86 0.19 17.67 3.31
CA VAL A 86 -0.09 18.75 2.35
C VAL A 86 0.41 18.36 0.95
N THR A 87 1.63 17.85 0.86
CA THR A 87 2.19 17.41 -0.43
C THR A 87 1.49 16.16 -0.97
N ALA A 88 1.04 15.24 -0.12
CA ALA A 88 0.20 14.10 -0.50
C ALA A 88 -1.17 14.49 -1.05
N MET A 89 -1.81 15.51 -0.45
CA MET A 89 -3.07 16.06 -0.94
C MET A 89 -2.92 16.63 -2.36
N VAL A 90 -1.90 17.47 -2.57
CA VAL A 90 -1.59 18.01 -3.90
C VAL A 90 -1.26 16.87 -4.86
N SER A 91 -0.42 15.93 -4.45
CA SER A 91 -0.02 14.79 -5.26
C SER A 91 -1.22 14.00 -5.78
N SER A 92 -2.12 13.61 -4.89
CA SER A 92 -3.27 12.75 -5.18
C SER A 92 -4.22 13.35 -6.22
N LEU A 93 -4.28 14.67 -6.33
CA LEU A 93 -5.12 15.37 -7.32
C LEU A 93 -4.53 15.38 -8.73
N PHE A 94 -3.22 15.55 -8.86
CA PHE A 94 -2.60 15.89 -10.15
C PHE A 94 -1.69 14.79 -10.71
N LEU A 95 -0.94 14.09 -9.87
CA LEU A 95 0.17 13.25 -10.29
C LEU A 95 -0.21 11.82 -10.74
N PRO A 96 -1.22 11.12 -10.15
CA PRO A 96 -1.48 9.73 -10.45
C PRO A 96 -1.62 9.41 -11.93
N LYS A 97 -2.45 10.16 -12.65
CA LYS A 97 -2.71 9.90 -14.07
C LYS A 97 -1.43 10.02 -14.89
N VAL A 98 -0.72 11.14 -14.73
CA VAL A 98 0.46 11.45 -15.53
C VAL A 98 1.56 10.44 -15.29
N LEU A 99 1.77 10.06 -14.04
CA LEU A 99 2.88 9.20 -13.66
C LEU A 99 2.59 7.72 -13.95
N ILE A 100 1.35 7.25 -13.74
CA ILE A 100 0.96 5.88 -14.09
C ILE A 100 0.97 5.69 -15.61
N ASP A 101 0.43 6.63 -16.39
CA ASP A 101 0.44 6.55 -17.85
C ASP A 101 1.88 6.58 -18.41
N LYS A 102 2.79 7.33 -17.78
CA LYS A 102 4.17 7.50 -18.26
C LYS A 102 5.11 6.36 -17.85
N PHE A 103 4.99 5.88 -16.61
CA PHE A 103 5.96 4.94 -16.02
C PHE A 103 5.40 3.53 -15.81
N GLY A 104 4.09 3.37 -15.79
CA GLY A 104 3.40 2.11 -15.52
C GLY A 104 3.29 1.80 -14.03
N CYS A 105 2.29 0.98 -13.66
CA CYS A 105 1.94 0.76 -12.25
C CYS A 105 3.11 0.16 -11.44
N LYS A 106 3.80 -0.86 -11.98
CA LYS A 106 4.89 -1.55 -11.28
C LYS A 106 6.01 -0.59 -10.88
N LYS A 107 6.42 0.31 -11.78
CA LYS A 107 7.53 1.24 -11.51
C LYS A 107 7.14 2.27 -10.45
N ILE A 108 5.89 2.75 -10.48
CA ILE A 108 5.37 3.67 -9.47
C ILE A 108 5.33 3.00 -8.09
N LEU A 109 4.90 1.75 -8.00
CA LEU A 109 4.90 1.00 -6.74
C LEU A 109 6.31 0.80 -6.17
N ILE A 110 7.28 0.42 -7.03
CA ILE A 110 8.68 0.27 -6.62
C ILE A 110 9.25 1.63 -6.17
N PHE A 111 9.03 2.68 -6.96
CA PHE A 111 9.50 4.02 -6.64
C PHE A 111 8.93 4.53 -5.32
N GLY A 112 7.63 4.34 -5.07
CA GLY A 112 7.01 4.71 -3.79
C GLY A 112 7.65 3.99 -2.60
N ASN A 113 7.95 2.69 -2.73
CA ASN A 113 8.67 1.95 -1.67
C ASN A 113 10.10 2.47 -1.45
N VAL A 114 10.82 2.83 -2.52
CA VAL A 114 12.16 3.43 -2.40
C VAL A 114 12.12 4.79 -1.71
N ILE A 115 11.16 5.64 -2.05
CA ILE A 115 10.98 6.95 -1.39
C ILE A 115 10.54 6.76 0.08
N CYS A 116 9.75 5.73 0.38
CA CYS A 116 9.44 5.34 1.76
C CYS A 116 10.71 4.97 2.53
N CYS A 117 11.58 4.14 1.96
CA CYS A 117 12.88 3.80 2.55
C CYS A 117 13.76 5.04 2.76
N PHE A 118 13.77 5.99 1.82
CA PHE A 118 14.47 7.26 1.99
C PHE A 118 13.93 8.07 3.18
N SER A 119 12.61 8.07 3.37
CA SER A 119 11.96 8.77 4.49
C SER A 119 12.20 8.07 5.83
N ILE A 120 12.28 6.75 5.84
CA ILE A 120 12.73 5.99 7.01
C ILE A 120 14.19 6.35 7.33
N ALA A 121 15.07 6.35 6.33
CA ALA A 121 16.49 6.66 6.50
C ALA A 121 16.75 8.10 6.93
N SER A 122 15.93 9.08 6.53
CA SER A 122 16.11 10.47 6.97
C SER A 122 15.96 10.64 8.48
N ASN A 123 15.24 9.75 9.17
CA ASN A 123 15.12 9.77 10.63
C ASN A 123 16.45 9.42 11.34
N MET A 124 17.47 8.96 10.61
CA MET A 124 18.82 8.71 11.19
C MET A 124 19.52 10.02 11.57
N PHE A 125 19.18 11.12 10.88
CA PHE A 125 19.78 12.44 11.11
C PHE A 125 18.67 13.47 11.27
N LEU A 126 18.51 14.00 12.49
CA LEU A 126 17.45 14.95 12.88
C LEU A 126 17.72 16.36 12.36
N ARG A 127 17.89 16.49 11.04
CA ARG A 127 18.07 17.77 10.39
C ARG A 127 16.77 18.21 9.72
N TRP A 128 16.40 19.46 9.95
CA TRP A 128 15.22 20.09 9.37
C TRP A 128 15.19 19.96 7.84
N ASP A 129 16.29 20.31 7.17
CA ASP A 129 16.36 20.27 5.71
C ASP A 129 16.16 18.86 5.14
N LEU A 130 16.79 17.86 5.75
CA LEU A 130 16.69 16.47 5.32
C LEU A 130 15.29 15.89 5.55
N MET A 131 14.74 16.07 6.75
CA MET A 131 13.42 15.53 7.10
C MET A 131 12.29 16.19 6.31
N LEU A 132 12.28 17.51 6.17
CA LEU A 132 11.25 18.20 5.38
C LEU A 132 11.31 17.78 3.90
N THR A 133 12.53 17.62 3.36
CA THR A 133 12.71 17.16 1.98
C THR A 133 12.21 15.72 1.80
N ALA A 134 12.51 14.84 2.74
CA ALA A 134 12.05 13.45 2.70
C ALA A 134 10.52 13.36 2.82
N SER A 135 9.91 14.10 3.76
CA SER A 135 8.46 14.20 3.91
C SER A 135 7.77 14.71 2.66
N ALA A 136 8.29 15.79 2.04
CA ALA A 136 7.74 16.32 0.80
C ALA A 136 7.87 15.32 -0.36
N ALA A 137 9.02 14.63 -0.47
CA ALA A 137 9.24 13.62 -1.50
C ALA A 137 8.27 12.44 -1.35
N PHE A 138 8.07 11.95 -0.12
CA PHE A 138 7.13 10.87 0.18
C PHE A 138 5.69 11.29 -0.07
N GLY A 139 5.27 12.46 0.40
CA GLY A 139 3.92 12.96 0.12
C GLY A 139 3.68 13.11 -1.39
N LEU A 140 4.65 13.64 -2.15
CA LEU A 140 4.57 13.69 -3.62
C LEU A 140 4.49 12.31 -4.27
N ALA A 141 5.16 11.28 -3.74
CA ALA A 141 5.07 9.92 -4.25
C ALA A 141 3.76 9.21 -3.85
N ASN A 142 3.18 9.55 -2.70
CA ASN A 142 2.06 8.84 -2.08
C ASN A 142 0.79 8.81 -2.95
N GLY A 143 0.42 9.93 -3.57
CA GLY A 143 -0.78 9.99 -4.44
C GLY A 143 -0.75 8.99 -5.60
N PRO A 144 0.29 9.03 -6.46
CA PRO A 144 0.52 8.05 -7.52
C PRO A 144 0.64 6.62 -6.99
N TYR A 145 1.32 6.43 -5.86
CA TYR A 145 1.48 5.12 -5.24
C TYR A 145 0.13 4.52 -4.85
N ALA A 146 -0.70 5.25 -4.11
CA ALA A 146 -2.03 4.82 -3.69
C ALA A 146 -2.93 4.51 -4.88
N SER A 147 -2.89 5.35 -5.92
CA SER A 147 -3.66 5.12 -7.14
C SER A 147 -3.17 3.90 -7.93
N ALA A 148 -1.85 3.72 -8.06
CA ALA A 148 -1.26 2.56 -8.72
C ALA A 148 -1.58 1.28 -7.95
N GLN A 149 -1.59 1.33 -6.62
CA GLN A 149 -1.99 0.23 -5.73
C GLN A 149 -3.44 -0.19 -6.02
N THR A 150 -4.39 0.74 -6.00
CA THR A 150 -5.80 0.43 -6.27
C THR A 150 -5.98 -0.18 -7.66
N VAL A 151 -5.37 0.43 -8.69
CA VAL A 151 -5.43 -0.08 -10.07
C VAL A 151 -4.79 -1.47 -10.19
N TYR A 152 -3.67 -1.71 -9.50
CA TYR A 152 -2.99 -3.00 -9.53
C TYR A 152 -3.87 -4.12 -8.97
N ILE A 153 -4.47 -3.90 -7.80
CA ILE A 153 -5.35 -4.87 -7.14
C ILE A 153 -6.61 -5.12 -7.97
N ASP A 154 -7.22 -4.05 -8.49
CA ASP A 154 -8.41 -4.09 -9.33
C ASP A 154 -8.19 -4.92 -10.60
N GLU A 155 -7.07 -4.69 -11.29
CA GLU A 155 -6.71 -5.44 -12.48
C GLU A 155 -6.38 -6.91 -12.15
N MET A 156 -5.73 -7.19 -11.01
CA MET A 156 -5.48 -8.58 -10.58
C MET A 156 -6.79 -9.31 -10.27
N ALA A 157 -7.75 -8.63 -9.63
CA ALA A 157 -9.08 -9.15 -9.35
C ALA A 157 -9.85 -9.41 -10.65
N THR A 158 -9.80 -8.48 -11.61
CA THR A 158 -10.43 -8.62 -12.94
C THR A 158 -9.83 -9.79 -13.72
N ARG A 159 -8.50 -9.94 -13.73
CA ARG A 159 -7.82 -11.09 -14.34
C ARG A 159 -8.21 -12.40 -13.66
N PHE A 160 -8.33 -12.41 -12.34
CA PHE A 160 -8.76 -13.59 -11.60
C PHE A 160 -10.22 -13.94 -11.95
N GLN A 161 -11.10 -12.95 -12.00
CA GLN A 161 -12.51 -13.10 -12.35
C GLN A 161 -12.68 -13.66 -13.76
N SER A 162 -11.86 -13.25 -14.73
CA SER A 162 -11.92 -13.80 -16.10
C SER A 162 -11.73 -15.32 -16.21
N THR A 163 -11.29 -15.97 -15.12
CA THR A 163 -11.07 -17.43 -15.05
C THR A 163 -12.18 -18.19 -14.32
N ILE A 164 -13.16 -17.50 -13.73
CA ILE A 164 -14.25 -18.07 -12.94
C ILE A 164 -15.58 -17.35 -13.19
N THR A 165 -16.71 -17.99 -12.86
CA THR A 165 -18.04 -17.42 -13.11
C THR A 165 -18.53 -16.49 -11.98
N GLU A 166 -17.73 -16.31 -10.94
CA GLU A 166 -18.08 -15.49 -9.77
C GLU A 166 -18.21 -14.00 -10.10
N ASN A 167 -18.94 -13.28 -9.24
CA ASN A 167 -19.15 -11.85 -9.39
C ASN A 167 -17.86 -11.07 -9.12
N LEU A 168 -17.57 -10.08 -9.98
CA LEU A 168 -16.36 -9.25 -9.88
C LEU A 168 -16.29 -8.45 -8.58
N GLU A 169 -17.40 -7.92 -8.09
CA GLU A 169 -17.45 -7.15 -6.84
C GLU A 169 -17.03 -8.00 -5.64
N PHE A 170 -17.46 -9.26 -5.59
CA PHE A 170 -17.06 -10.19 -4.54
C PHE A 170 -15.56 -10.48 -4.58
N ILE A 171 -15.00 -10.71 -5.77
CA ILE A 171 -13.56 -10.97 -5.94
C ILE A 171 -12.73 -9.74 -5.62
N MET A 172 -13.16 -8.56 -6.08
CA MET A 172 -12.53 -7.29 -5.73
C MET A 172 -12.52 -7.11 -4.21
N ALA A 173 -13.66 -7.32 -3.54
CA ALA A 173 -13.74 -7.23 -2.09
C ALA A 173 -12.78 -8.19 -1.37
N ALA A 174 -12.64 -9.43 -1.85
CA ALA A 174 -11.68 -10.39 -1.30
C ALA A 174 -10.22 -9.96 -1.51
N PHE A 175 -9.89 -9.43 -2.68
CA PHE A 175 -8.53 -8.98 -3.03
C PHE A 175 -8.14 -7.73 -2.24
N PHE A 176 -9.03 -6.74 -2.16
CA PHE A 176 -8.85 -5.58 -1.30
C PHE A 176 -8.82 -5.97 0.18
N GLY A 177 -9.65 -6.92 0.61
CA GLY A 177 -9.63 -7.45 1.98
C GLY A 177 -8.28 -8.04 2.38
N MET A 178 -7.64 -8.79 1.48
CA MET A 178 -6.29 -9.33 1.71
C MET A 178 -5.23 -8.23 1.86
N LEU A 179 -5.34 -7.16 1.07
CA LEU A 179 -4.46 -6.01 1.18
C LEU A 179 -4.73 -5.23 2.47
N MET A 180 -5.99 -4.93 2.79
CA MET A 180 -6.37 -4.21 4.02
C MET A 180 -5.94 -4.98 5.26
N PHE A 181 -6.08 -6.31 5.27
CA PHE A 181 -5.52 -7.14 6.34
C PHE A 181 -4.02 -6.86 6.53
N SER A 182 -3.26 -6.79 5.43
CA SER A 182 -1.82 -6.52 5.50
C SER A 182 -1.52 -5.08 5.94
N ILE A 183 -2.32 -4.11 5.50
CA ILE A 183 -2.22 -2.69 5.90
C ILE A 183 -2.42 -2.55 7.41
N GLU A 184 -3.50 -3.06 7.97
CA GLU A 184 -3.79 -2.89 9.41
C GLU A 184 -2.77 -3.60 10.30
N ASN A 185 -2.24 -4.74 9.84
CA ASN A 185 -1.19 -5.45 10.58
C ASN A 185 0.13 -4.66 10.64
N THR A 186 0.38 -3.72 9.73
CA THR A 186 1.65 -2.94 9.75
C THR A 186 1.83 -2.16 11.04
N GLN A 187 0.75 -1.57 11.58
CA GLN A 187 0.80 -0.80 12.81
C GLN A 187 1.16 -1.68 14.00
N VAL A 188 0.54 -2.87 14.11
CA VAL A 188 0.78 -3.82 15.20
C VAL A 188 2.24 -4.27 15.21
N TRP A 189 2.72 -4.81 14.08
CA TRP A 189 4.07 -5.38 14.01
C TRP A 189 5.15 -4.31 14.03
N GLY A 190 4.91 -3.17 13.40
CA GLY A 190 5.78 -2.00 13.48
C GLY A 190 5.97 -1.57 14.93
N ASN A 191 4.89 -1.32 15.67
CA ASN A 191 4.96 -0.86 17.05
C ASN A 191 5.55 -1.92 17.99
N ILE A 192 5.33 -3.22 17.77
CA ILE A 192 5.99 -4.30 18.52
C ILE A 192 7.51 -4.22 18.39
N ILE A 193 8.03 -4.02 17.16
CA ILE A 193 9.47 -3.87 16.94
C ILE A 193 10.00 -2.64 17.68
N SER A 194 9.29 -1.50 17.59
CA SER A 194 9.64 -0.29 18.34
C SER A 194 9.70 -0.53 19.83
N TYR A 195 8.69 -1.18 20.40
CA TYR A 195 8.65 -1.50 21.83
C TYR A 195 9.88 -2.29 22.27
N TYR A 196 10.23 -3.37 21.58
CA TYR A 196 11.37 -4.21 21.98
C TYR A 196 12.72 -3.51 21.83
N VAL A 197 12.87 -2.62 20.85
CA VAL A 197 14.12 -1.87 20.64
C VAL A 197 14.27 -0.73 21.65
N LEU A 198 13.17 -0.05 21.98
CA LEU A 198 13.17 1.11 22.87
C LEU A 198 13.05 0.75 24.35
N LYS A 199 12.58 -0.47 24.68
CA LYS A 199 12.46 -0.94 26.05
C LYS A 199 13.80 -0.88 26.78
N ASN A 200 13.85 -0.12 27.87
CA ASN A 200 14.99 -0.08 28.76
C ASN A 200 14.94 -1.27 29.73
N GLU A 201 16.01 -2.07 29.84
CA GLU A 201 16.08 -3.18 30.81
C GLU A 201 16.32 -2.69 32.25
N ASN A 202 16.87 -1.48 32.41
CA ASN A 202 17.18 -0.90 33.71
C ASN A 202 16.01 -0.16 34.38
N SER A 203 14.87 -0.01 33.69
CA SER A 203 13.61 0.36 34.34
C SER A 203 13.04 -0.85 35.06
N SER A 204 13.76 -1.28 36.11
CA SER A 204 13.12 -1.97 37.22
C SER A 204 11.92 -1.10 37.60
N TYR A 205 10.75 -1.71 37.77
CA TYR A 205 9.56 -1.12 38.40
C TYR A 205 9.85 -0.74 39.88
N ALA A 206 10.95 -0.04 40.13
CA ALA A 206 11.40 0.44 41.42
C ALA A 206 10.76 1.82 41.65
N GLY A 207 9.47 1.77 42.00
CA GLY A 207 8.89 2.61 43.05
C GLY A 207 9.25 4.10 43.09
N ASN A 208 9.02 4.82 41.99
CA ASN A 208 8.67 6.24 42.01
C ASN A 208 8.14 6.65 40.62
N LEU A 209 6.96 6.14 40.24
CA LEU A 209 6.15 6.89 39.28
C LEU A 209 5.65 8.12 40.05
N SER A 210 6.30 9.25 39.86
CA SER A 210 5.62 10.55 39.92
C SER A 210 4.58 10.52 38.79
N MET A 211 3.46 9.84 39.05
CA MET A 211 2.28 9.90 38.19
C MET A 211 2.04 11.39 37.93
N PRO A 212 1.89 11.80 36.65
CA PRO A 212 1.43 13.15 36.35
C PRO A 212 0.24 13.46 37.24
N SER A 213 0.28 14.58 37.95
CA SER A 213 -0.83 15.01 38.81
C SER A 213 -2.13 15.16 38.01
N GLU A 214 -2.02 15.34 36.69
CA GLU A 214 -3.12 15.47 35.76
C GLU A 214 -2.89 14.63 34.49
N CYS A 215 -3.95 13.98 34.00
CA CYS A 215 -3.94 13.17 32.78
C CYS A 215 -5.23 13.42 31.95
N GLY A 216 -5.26 12.95 30.71
CA GLY A 216 -6.41 13.14 29.82
C GLY A 216 -6.54 14.60 29.37
N ALA A 217 -7.74 15.18 29.46
CA ALA A 217 -8.03 16.53 28.98
C ALA A 217 -7.22 17.65 29.68
N ASN A 218 -6.65 17.36 30.85
CA ASN A 218 -5.85 18.30 31.63
C ASN A 218 -4.34 17.99 31.54
N PHE A 219 -3.91 17.14 30.61
CA PHE A 219 -2.49 16.85 30.43
C PHE A 219 -1.77 18.03 29.76
N PHE A 220 -0.89 18.69 30.49
CA PHE A 220 0.00 19.74 29.96
C PHE A 220 1.45 19.24 29.89
N PRO A 221 2.00 19.04 28.67
CA PRO A 221 3.37 18.54 28.48
C PRO A 221 4.45 19.42 29.12
N SER A 222 4.20 20.73 29.22
CA SER A 222 5.15 21.73 29.71
C SER A 222 5.32 21.78 31.23
N GLU A 223 4.50 21.06 32.00
CA GLU A 223 4.52 21.11 33.47
C GLU A 223 5.07 19.81 34.11
N ASN A 224 5.46 18.82 33.31
CA ASN A 224 5.89 17.49 33.78
C ASN A 224 7.40 17.24 33.60
N ASP A 225 8.25 18.06 34.22
CA ASP A 225 9.72 17.88 34.23
C ASP A 225 10.20 16.61 34.98
N ALA A 226 9.29 15.88 35.65
CA ALA A 226 9.63 14.78 36.57
C ALA A 226 9.58 13.37 35.95
N ASN A 227 9.11 13.19 34.72
CA ASN A 227 9.08 11.88 34.07
C ASN A 227 10.35 11.67 33.24
N GLN A 228 11.31 10.90 33.78
CA GLN A 228 12.53 10.41 33.07
C GLN A 228 12.23 9.58 31.82
N ASN A 229 10.98 9.19 31.74
CA ASN A 229 10.36 8.39 30.73
C ASN A 229 10.19 9.28 29.45
N LEU A 230 10.10 10.62 29.58
CA LEU A 230 9.98 11.58 28.48
C LEU A 230 11.29 11.84 27.71
N ASP A 231 12.41 11.22 28.11
CA ASP A 231 13.70 11.44 27.44
C ASP A 231 13.71 10.79 26.04
N PRO A 232 14.20 11.50 25.00
CA PRO A 232 14.27 10.97 23.66
C PRO A 232 15.17 9.72 23.62
N PRO A 233 14.87 8.74 22.73
CA PRO A 233 15.62 7.50 22.68
C PRO A 233 17.10 7.77 22.38
N THR A 234 17.97 6.95 22.98
CA THR A 234 19.42 7.05 22.77
C THR A 234 19.77 6.91 21.29
N GLU A 235 20.88 7.53 20.86
CA GLU A 235 21.31 7.44 19.46
C GLU A 235 21.42 5.98 18.99
N TYR A 236 21.97 5.09 19.83
CA TYR A 236 22.08 3.67 19.52
C TYR A 236 20.72 3.00 19.25
N GLN A 237 19.72 3.24 20.12
CA GLN A 237 18.38 2.68 19.94
C GLN A 237 17.71 3.22 18.67
N ARG A 238 17.87 4.53 18.40
CA ARG A 238 17.38 5.16 17.18
C ARG A 238 17.99 4.53 15.92
N PHE A 239 19.31 4.43 15.87
CA PHE A 239 20.00 3.82 14.72
C PHE A 239 19.63 2.35 14.54
N LEU A 240 19.51 1.59 15.63
CA LEU A 240 19.10 0.19 15.58
C LEU A 240 17.66 0.05 15.04
N LEU A 241 16.73 0.86 15.56
CA LEU A 241 15.32 0.84 15.15
C LEU A 241 15.16 1.16 13.66
N ILE A 242 15.76 2.28 13.22
CA ILE A 242 15.69 2.72 11.83
C ILE A 242 16.41 1.72 10.92
N GLY A 243 17.52 1.14 11.37
CA GLY A 243 18.25 0.12 10.63
C GLY A 243 17.40 -1.13 10.35
N ILE A 244 16.65 -1.61 11.34
CA ILE A 244 15.73 -2.74 11.18
C ILE A 244 14.65 -2.40 10.14
N TYR A 245 13.98 -1.26 10.28
CA TYR A 245 12.94 -0.83 9.35
C TYR A 245 13.44 -0.60 7.93
N LEU A 246 14.61 0.00 7.79
CA LEU A 246 15.25 0.19 6.49
C LEU A 246 15.60 -1.16 5.85
N GLY A 247 16.13 -2.11 6.63
CA GLY A 247 16.41 -3.47 6.17
C GLY A 247 15.16 -4.18 5.64
N MET A 248 14.03 -4.08 6.36
CA MET A 248 12.75 -4.63 5.92
C MET A 248 12.25 -3.96 4.62
N GLY A 249 12.34 -2.64 4.52
CA GLY A 249 11.95 -1.90 3.32
C GLY A 249 12.82 -2.19 2.11
N LEU A 250 14.14 -2.30 2.27
CA LEU A 250 15.04 -2.67 1.18
C LEU A 250 14.80 -4.11 0.70
N LEU A 251 14.56 -5.05 1.62
CA LEU A 251 14.15 -6.41 1.28
C LEU A 251 12.84 -6.42 0.48
N SER A 252 11.86 -5.62 0.90
CA SER A 252 10.60 -5.43 0.19
C SER A 252 10.79 -4.93 -1.24
N VAL A 253 11.64 -3.90 -1.44
CA VAL A 253 11.96 -3.39 -2.78
C VAL A 253 12.55 -4.48 -3.66
N LEU A 254 13.47 -5.30 -3.13
CA LEU A 254 14.03 -6.43 -3.88
C LEU A 254 12.96 -7.45 -4.27
N ILE A 255 12.10 -7.85 -3.33
CA ILE A 255 11.00 -8.77 -3.60
C ILE A 255 10.08 -8.20 -4.68
N MET A 256 9.72 -6.91 -4.59
CA MET A 256 8.85 -6.25 -5.55
C MET A 256 9.48 -6.18 -6.96
N VAL A 257 10.78 -5.91 -7.06
CA VAL A 257 11.48 -5.86 -8.36
C VAL A 257 11.43 -7.22 -9.06
N PHE A 258 11.73 -8.31 -8.34
CA PHE A 258 11.86 -9.65 -8.93
C PHE A 258 10.54 -10.40 -9.08
N PHE A 259 9.64 -10.30 -8.11
CA PHE A 259 8.44 -11.15 -8.04
C PHE A 259 7.15 -10.45 -8.44
N LEU A 260 7.08 -9.11 -8.38
CA LEU A 260 5.88 -8.39 -8.80
C LEU A 260 5.86 -8.25 -10.32
N GLU A 261 4.77 -8.66 -10.95
CA GLU A 261 4.65 -8.60 -12.41
C GLU A 261 4.03 -7.28 -12.88
N PRO A 262 4.54 -6.66 -13.95
CA PRO A 262 3.91 -5.46 -14.52
C PRO A 262 2.53 -5.77 -15.12
N LEU A 263 1.70 -4.73 -15.22
CA LEU A 263 0.44 -4.81 -15.95
C LEU A 263 0.75 -4.65 -17.45
N ASN A 264 0.38 -5.64 -18.27
CA ASN A 264 0.65 -5.64 -19.72
C ASN A 264 0.02 -4.48 -20.50
N ASN A 265 -1.00 -3.81 -19.94
CA ASN A 265 -1.74 -2.73 -20.58
C ASN A 265 -1.77 -1.50 -19.65
N ASP A 266 -0.60 -0.97 -19.26
CA ASP A 266 -0.52 0.30 -18.52
C ASP A 266 -1.18 1.41 -19.35
N ILE A 267 -2.49 1.57 -19.10
CA ILE A 267 -3.49 2.58 -19.49
C ILE A 267 -3.19 3.31 -20.81
N LYS A 268 -4.04 3.07 -21.83
CA LYS A 268 -3.98 3.75 -23.14
C LYS A 268 -3.67 5.24 -23.00
N ALA A 269 -2.60 5.68 -23.66
CA ALA A 269 -2.09 7.05 -23.65
C ALA A 269 -3.20 8.07 -23.93
N GLY A 270 -3.62 8.78 -22.88
CA GLY A 270 -4.48 9.96 -22.96
C GLY A 270 -3.82 11.10 -22.20
N SER A 271 -2.65 11.54 -22.67
CA SER A 271 -1.75 12.40 -21.90
C SER A 271 -2.10 13.88 -22.02
N GLY A 272 -2.32 14.54 -20.88
CA GLY A 272 -2.23 16.00 -20.81
C GLY A 272 -2.83 16.62 -19.55
N TRP A 273 -2.34 17.81 -19.21
CA TRP A 273 -2.93 18.71 -18.20
C TRP A 273 -4.44 18.93 -18.42
N LYS A 274 -4.89 18.90 -19.68
CA LYS A 274 -6.31 19.00 -20.03
C LYS A 274 -7.14 17.90 -19.37
N THR A 275 -6.68 16.65 -19.35
CA THR A 275 -7.46 15.58 -18.72
C THR A 275 -7.42 15.61 -17.20
N ILE A 276 -6.37 16.20 -16.61
CA ILE A 276 -6.32 16.44 -15.15
C ILE A 276 -7.35 17.51 -14.79
N LEU A 277 -7.41 18.60 -15.56
CA LEU A 277 -8.41 19.66 -15.39
C LEU A 277 -9.83 19.12 -15.61
N GLU A 278 -10.05 18.28 -16.61
CA GLU A 278 -11.34 17.61 -16.83
C GLU A 278 -11.73 16.72 -15.65
N ARG A 279 -10.77 16.00 -15.04
CA ARG A 279 -11.02 15.20 -13.83
C ARG A 279 -11.35 16.07 -12.62
N LEU A 280 -10.64 17.17 -12.41
CA LEU A 280 -10.95 18.11 -11.32
C LEU A 280 -12.31 18.75 -11.51
N VAL A 281 -12.63 19.21 -12.72
CA VAL A 281 -13.95 19.74 -13.07
C VAL A 281 -15.02 18.67 -12.87
N SER A 282 -14.74 17.42 -13.22
CA SER A 282 -15.67 16.31 -13.00
C SER A 282 -15.85 16.00 -11.52
N ALA A 283 -14.79 16.02 -10.71
CA ALA A 283 -14.86 15.87 -9.25
C ALA A 283 -15.66 17.01 -8.60
N LEU A 284 -15.42 18.25 -9.01
CA LEU A 284 -16.19 19.42 -8.54
C LEU A 284 -17.66 19.36 -8.98
N LYS A 285 -17.94 18.90 -10.21
CA LYS A 285 -19.31 18.63 -10.66
C LYS A 285 -19.96 17.50 -9.88
N PHE A 286 -19.20 16.46 -9.54
CA PHE A 286 -19.68 15.33 -8.74
C PHE A 286 -20.06 15.77 -7.32
N LEU A 287 -19.31 16.70 -6.72
CA LEU A 287 -19.64 17.33 -5.43
C LEU A 287 -20.93 18.18 -5.47
N ARG A 288 -21.42 18.56 -6.66
CA ARG A 288 -22.71 19.25 -6.81
C ARG A 288 -23.91 18.32 -6.61
N ASN A 289 -23.71 17.00 -6.67
CA ASN A 289 -24.76 16.04 -6.38
C ASN A 289 -24.94 15.89 -4.84
N PRO A 290 -26.18 15.76 -4.35
CA PRO A 290 -26.45 15.71 -2.91
C PRO A 290 -25.88 14.46 -2.22
N HIS A 291 -25.87 13.30 -2.88
CA HIS A 291 -25.38 12.05 -2.27
C HIS A 291 -23.85 12.06 -1.98
N PRO A 292 -22.97 12.44 -2.94
CA PRO A 292 -21.54 12.58 -2.65
C PRO A 292 -21.21 13.71 -1.67
N CYS A 293 -21.97 14.81 -1.70
CA CYS A 293 -21.79 15.91 -0.75
C CYS A 293 -22.02 15.44 0.70
N LEU A 294 -22.93 14.50 0.92
CA LEU A 294 -23.18 13.89 2.24
C LEU A 294 -22.04 13.00 2.74
N LEU A 295 -21.18 12.50 1.82
CA LEU A 295 -20.03 11.67 2.16
C LEU A 295 -18.78 12.48 2.50
N VAL A 296 -18.72 13.78 2.14
CA VAL A 296 -17.58 14.65 2.44
C VAL A 296 -17.36 14.81 3.96
N PRO A 297 -18.39 15.11 4.78
CA PRO A 297 -18.21 15.18 6.23
C PRO A 297 -17.72 13.86 6.84
N LEU A 298 -18.20 12.72 6.31
CA LEU A 298 -17.74 11.40 6.76
C LEU A 298 -16.26 11.18 6.44
N GLY A 299 -15.81 11.59 5.24
CA GLY A 299 -14.39 11.53 4.88
C GLY A 299 -13.50 12.43 5.75
N ILE A 300 -13.98 13.63 6.09
CA ILE A 300 -13.29 14.53 7.02
C ILE A 300 -13.20 13.89 8.40
N TYR A 301 -14.31 13.32 8.90
CA TYR A 301 -14.36 12.64 10.19
C TYR A 301 -13.34 11.49 10.26
N ILE A 302 -13.30 10.60 9.26
CA ILE A 302 -12.36 9.47 9.21
C ILE A 302 -10.90 9.98 9.19
N GLY A 303 -10.62 11.05 8.45
CA GLY A 303 -9.28 11.65 8.42
C GLY A 303 -8.86 12.28 9.75
N MET A 304 -9.79 12.95 10.43
CA MET A 304 -9.58 13.50 11.78
C MET A 304 -9.34 12.38 12.80
N GLU A 305 -10.15 11.32 12.75
CA GLU A 305 -10.03 10.15 13.64
C GLU A 305 -8.64 9.52 13.54
N GLY A 306 -8.17 9.21 12.32
CA GLY A 306 -6.85 8.62 12.12
C GLY A 306 -5.71 9.52 12.59
N SER A 307 -5.81 10.83 12.36
CA SER A 307 -4.80 11.81 12.80
C SER A 307 -4.78 11.97 14.32
N PHE A 308 -5.95 11.93 14.95
CA PHE A 308 -6.07 11.98 16.41
C PHE A 308 -5.45 10.73 17.05
N TYR A 309 -5.75 9.53 16.55
CA TYR A 309 -5.15 8.31 17.08
C TYR A 309 -3.62 8.29 16.92
N ALA A 310 -3.10 8.69 15.76
CA ALA A 310 -1.67 8.65 15.47
C ALA A 310 -0.83 9.67 16.27
N ASN A 311 -1.39 10.85 16.57
CA ASN A 311 -0.63 11.93 17.20
C ASN A 311 -0.92 12.11 18.69
N GLU A 312 -2.15 11.86 19.15
CA GLU A 312 -2.55 12.09 20.56
C GLU A 312 -2.56 10.78 21.36
N VAL A 313 -3.02 9.68 20.77
CA VAL A 313 -3.20 8.40 21.50
C VAL A 313 -1.95 7.55 21.46
N THR A 314 -1.25 7.50 20.32
CA THR A 314 0.00 6.75 20.17
C THR A 314 1.23 7.58 20.47
N GLN A 315 1.07 8.84 20.91
CA GLN A 315 2.20 9.56 21.48
C GLN A 315 2.76 8.71 22.60
N LEU A 316 3.98 8.24 22.39
CA LEU A 316 4.75 7.64 23.46
C LEU A 316 5.14 8.79 24.38
N SER A 317 4.26 9.09 25.34
CA SER A 317 4.69 9.46 26.67
C SER A 317 5.32 8.21 27.25
N ILE A 318 6.56 7.92 26.82
CA ILE A 318 7.38 6.99 27.57
C ILE A 318 7.43 7.59 28.96
#